data_AF-A0A0F5FQT6-F1
#
_entry.id   AF-A0A0F5FQT6-F1
#
_cell.length_a   1.000
_cell.length_b   1.000
_cell.length_c   1.000
_cell.angle_alpha   90.00
_cell.angle_beta   90.00
_cell.angle_gamma   90.00
#
_symmetry.space_group_name_H-M   'P 1'
#
loop_
_entity.id
_entity.type
_entity.pdbx_description
1 polymer ?
#
loop_
_entity_poly.entity_id
_entity_poly.type
_entity_poly.pdbx_seq_one_letter_code
_entity_poly.pdbx_strand_id
1 'polypeptide(L)'
;MVLGIFLVGGAHAAGLEANGYDWELLFDPATYTARGTVAYVNIEHDHSNPVVFPDGRTVVETKDQIYYNFGIKGDLGPNASCLVSAQNPWGTEVERDLIYAALTSRAVTEKLTSTDLGLTCAYGIEMGPGVISLIGGVSAQYIKYEADLPTPMLTTAPLEIDGWGLGWRAGLAYEIPEYALRVSAIYNAAIDYEFEGTAFGFPATAEETTPQSVEINAQTGIAPGWLALANVKWTDWSVLQALDVDTVLGPISSELAYRDSWMLSAGVGHQINEQISLVGMLTWDQGASKPVSGDLYEASASMDRWGLSLGGLFNVNEAVQFSGGVSVSTLADGSNLGGESWDDSYIFALSGGLKGSF
;
A
#
# COMPACT_ATOMS: atom_id res chain seq x y z
N MET A 1 16.08 -24.93 8.25
CA MET A 1 15.00 -24.43 7.39
C MET A 1 14.65 -23.04 7.88
N VAL A 2 15.07 -21.99 7.18
CA VAL A 2 14.78 -20.60 7.56
C VAL A 2 13.31 -20.35 7.21
N LEU A 3 12.48 -19.94 8.17
CA LEU A 3 11.12 -19.50 7.87
C LEU A 3 11.20 -18.30 6.93
N GLY A 4 10.81 -18.47 5.67
CA GLY A 4 10.46 -17.35 4.81
C GLY A 4 9.15 -16.77 5.32
N ILE A 5 9.20 -15.55 5.83
CA ILE A 5 8.02 -14.88 6.39
C ILE A 5 7.31 -14.13 5.26
N PHE A 6 5.99 -14.14 5.33
CA PHE A 6 5.14 -13.27 4.54
C PHE A 6 4.62 -12.17 5.46
N LEU A 7 4.68 -10.92 4.99
CA LEU A 7 3.75 -9.91 5.47
C LEU A 7 2.41 -10.24 4.82
N VAL A 8 1.40 -10.47 5.66
CA VAL A 8 0.01 -10.57 5.19
C VAL A 8 -0.31 -9.21 4.55
N GLY A 9 -0.75 -9.21 3.29
CA GLY A 9 -1.20 -7.99 2.60
C GLY A 9 -2.32 -7.37 3.42
N GLY A 10 -1.99 -6.33 4.19
CA GLY A 10 -2.94 -5.52 4.92
C GLY A 10 -3.17 -4.26 4.12
N ALA A 11 -4.42 -3.82 4.00
CA ALA A 11 -4.73 -2.52 3.43
C ALA A 11 -3.99 -1.43 4.23
N HIS A 12 -3.15 -0.61 3.64
CA HIS A 12 -2.59 0.55 4.35
C HIS A 12 -3.66 1.68 4.39
N ALA A 13 -3.70 2.44 5.48
CA ALA A 13 -4.60 3.59 5.66
C ALA A 13 -3.90 4.93 5.43
N ALA A 14 -2.56 4.95 5.37
CA ALA A 14 -1.81 6.14 5.05
C ALA A 14 -1.88 6.51 3.55
N GLY A 15 -2.61 7.58 3.24
CA GLY A 15 -2.69 8.16 1.90
C GLY A 15 -3.35 7.23 0.90
N LEU A 16 -2.70 7.10 -0.27
CA LEU A 16 -3.18 6.32 -1.43
C LEU A 16 -2.49 4.95 -1.56
N GLU A 17 -1.51 4.68 -0.70
CA GLU A 17 -0.83 3.40 -0.65
C GLU A 17 -1.69 2.40 0.10
N ALA A 18 -1.84 1.20 -0.45
CA ALA A 18 -2.74 0.22 0.13
C ALA A 18 -2.19 -1.21 0.15
N ASN A 19 -1.23 -1.55 -0.73
CA ASN A 19 -0.58 -2.86 -0.75
C ASN A 19 0.90 -2.82 -0.30
N GLY A 20 1.55 -1.66 -0.47
CA GLY A 20 2.98 -1.52 -0.21
C GLY A 20 3.84 -2.24 -1.23
N TYR A 21 5.06 -2.60 -0.83
CA TYR A 21 6.01 -3.34 -1.66
C TYR A 21 6.51 -4.63 -0.97
N ASP A 22 6.47 -5.76 -1.68
CA ASP A 22 6.97 -7.05 -1.15
C ASP A 22 8.42 -7.31 -1.58
N TRP A 23 9.36 -6.89 -0.74
CA TRP A 23 10.79 -7.15 -0.93
C TRP A 23 11.27 -8.43 -0.24
N GLU A 24 10.41 -9.12 0.50
CA GLU A 24 10.81 -10.26 1.33
C GLU A 24 11.28 -11.45 0.49
N LEU A 25 10.78 -11.58 -0.74
CA LEU A 25 11.22 -12.61 -1.69
C LEU A 25 12.70 -12.49 -2.05
N LEU A 26 13.28 -11.28 -1.97
CA LEU A 26 14.71 -11.05 -2.25
C LEU A 26 15.61 -11.86 -1.31
N PHE A 27 15.15 -12.10 -0.09
CA PHE A 27 15.87 -12.83 0.96
C PHE A 27 15.46 -14.30 1.08
N ASP A 28 14.73 -14.83 0.11
CA ASP A 28 14.38 -16.26 0.12
C ASP A 28 15.66 -17.10 -0.08
N PRO A 29 15.87 -18.15 0.74
CA PRO A 29 17.09 -18.96 0.68
C PRO A 29 17.20 -19.83 -0.58
N ALA A 30 16.12 -20.01 -1.36
CA ALA A 30 16.18 -20.78 -2.59
C ALA A 30 16.93 -20.03 -3.70
N THR A 31 17.75 -20.75 -4.48
CA THR A 31 18.50 -20.18 -5.62
C THR A 31 17.58 -19.45 -6.58
N TYR A 32 16.45 -20.08 -6.90
CA TYR A 32 15.39 -19.45 -7.64
C TYR A 32 14.04 -19.68 -6.97
N THR A 33 13.22 -18.65 -6.95
CA THR A 33 11.87 -18.75 -6.44
C THR A 33 10.94 -17.78 -7.18
N ALA A 34 9.70 -18.21 -7.35
CA ALA A 34 8.62 -17.37 -7.85
C ALA A 34 7.50 -17.36 -6.81
N ARG A 35 6.92 -16.19 -6.57
CA ARG A 35 5.81 -15.99 -5.64
C ARG A 35 4.75 -15.13 -6.28
N GLY A 36 3.49 -15.53 -6.11
CA GLY A 36 2.33 -14.71 -6.42
C GLY A 36 1.42 -14.63 -5.21
N THR A 37 0.98 -13.42 -4.87
CA THR A 37 0.01 -13.17 -3.81
C THR A 37 -1.08 -12.25 -4.34
N VAL A 38 -2.31 -12.49 -3.90
CA VAL A 38 -3.47 -11.64 -4.18
C VAL A 38 -4.21 -11.42 -2.88
N ALA A 39 -4.63 -10.18 -2.64
CA ALA A 39 -5.46 -9.79 -1.52
C ALA A 39 -6.72 -9.10 -2.04
N TYR A 40 -7.87 -9.51 -1.52
CA TYR A 40 -9.13 -8.77 -1.66
C TYR A 40 -9.36 -8.00 -0.37
N VAL A 41 -9.64 -6.70 -0.51
CA VAL A 41 -9.86 -5.78 0.59
C VAL A 41 -11.25 -5.20 0.44
N ASN A 42 -12.10 -5.48 1.42
CA ASN A 42 -13.38 -4.81 1.60
C ASN A 42 -13.20 -3.65 2.58
N ILE A 43 -13.67 -2.47 2.17
CA ILE A 43 -13.52 -1.22 2.91
C ILE A 43 -14.93 -0.72 3.22
N GLU A 44 -15.34 -0.82 4.48
CA GLU A 44 -16.56 -0.16 4.95
C GLU A 44 -16.16 1.19 5.54
N HIS A 45 -16.25 2.22 4.71
CA HIS A 45 -15.95 3.58 5.11
C HIS A 45 -16.94 4.53 4.46
N ASP A 46 -18.13 4.56 5.06
CA ASP A 46 -19.28 5.32 4.61
C ASP A 46 -19.31 6.67 5.31
N HIS A 47 -19.51 7.72 4.51
CA HIS A 47 -19.70 9.06 5.03
C HIS A 47 -21.16 9.43 4.90
N SER A 48 -21.73 9.96 5.97
CA SER A 48 -23.00 10.68 5.93
C SER A 48 -22.73 12.19 5.93
N ASN A 49 -23.65 12.98 5.38
CA ASN A 49 -23.60 14.44 5.51
C ASN A 49 -24.98 14.95 5.97
N PRO A 50 -25.24 14.99 7.29
CA PRO A 50 -26.52 15.43 7.83
C PRO A 50 -26.80 16.94 7.61
N VAL A 51 -25.77 17.72 7.26
CA VAL A 51 -25.91 19.16 6.97
C VAL A 51 -26.60 19.36 5.63
N VAL A 52 -26.16 18.64 4.59
CA VAL A 52 -26.74 18.70 3.24
C VAL A 52 -27.96 17.78 3.11
N PHE A 53 -27.94 16.62 3.75
CA PHE A 53 -28.99 15.61 3.72
C PHE A 53 -29.41 15.20 5.14
N PRO A 54 -30.44 15.86 5.72
CA PRO A 54 -30.85 15.64 7.11
C PRO A 54 -31.37 14.24 7.43
N ASP A 55 -31.62 13.41 6.41
CA ASP A 55 -32.00 12.01 6.55
C ASP A 55 -30.80 11.10 6.91
N GLY A 56 -29.58 11.63 6.92
CA GLY A 56 -28.37 10.91 7.36
C GLY A 56 -27.93 9.82 6.39
N ARG A 57 -28.38 9.88 5.12
CA ARG A 57 -28.00 8.91 4.09
C ARG A 57 -26.49 8.93 3.82
N THR A 58 -25.93 7.79 3.43
CA THR A 58 -24.56 7.70 2.89
C THR A 58 -24.44 8.57 1.64
N VAL A 59 -23.41 9.40 1.59
CA VAL A 59 -23.09 10.31 0.49
C VAL A 59 -21.72 10.05 -0.12
N VAL A 60 -20.86 9.29 0.57
CA VAL A 60 -19.56 8.81 0.07
C VAL A 60 -19.42 7.35 0.49
N GLU A 61 -19.00 6.50 -0.44
CA GLU A 61 -18.71 5.08 -0.22
C GLU A 61 -17.33 4.78 -0.81
N THR A 62 -16.50 4.05 -0.06
CA THR A 62 -15.22 3.54 -0.57
C THR A 62 -15.40 2.13 -1.10
N LYS A 63 -14.95 1.85 -2.32
CA LYS A 63 -15.15 0.55 -2.96
C LYS A 63 -14.03 -0.43 -2.65
N ASP A 64 -14.40 -1.71 -2.68
CA ASP A 64 -13.50 -2.83 -2.53
C ASP A 64 -12.33 -2.79 -3.53
N GLN A 65 -11.17 -3.28 -3.09
CA GLN A 65 -9.94 -3.28 -3.86
C GLN A 65 -9.32 -4.67 -3.97
N ILE A 66 -8.59 -4.90 -5.06
CA ILE A 66 -7.77 -6.10 -5.27
C ILE A 66 -6.32 -5.67 -5.40
N TYR A 67 -5.48 -6.26 -4.56
CA TYR A 67 -4.05 -6.06 -4.57
C TYR A 67 -3.32 -7.34 -4.95
N TYR A 68 -2.18 -7.20 -5.61
CA TYR A 68 -1.36 -8.30 -6.06
C TYR A 68 0.13 -7.98 -5.91
N ASN A 69 0.91 -9.00 -5.60
CA ASN A 69 2.36 -8.96 -5.68
C ASN A 69 2.84 -10.25 -6.36
N PHE A 70 3.50 -10.08 -7.50
CA PHE A 70 4.18 -11.16 -8.21
C PHE A 70 5.68 -10.88 -8.22
N GLY A 71 6.48 -11.88 -7.90
CA GLY A 71 7.92 -11.76 -7.83
C GLY A 71 8.62 -13.01 -8.33
N ILE A 72 9.75 -12.84 -9.01
CA ILE A 72 10.69 -13.90 -9.35
C ILE A 72 12.06 -13.46 -8.87
N LYS A 73 12.63 -14.22 -7.93
CA LYS A 73 13.99 -14.05 -7.42
C LYS A 73 14.92 -15.11 -8.01
N GLY A 74 16.14 -14.69 -8.33
CA GLY A 74 17.22 -15.58 -8.76
C GLY A 74 18.57 -15.13 -8.22
N ASP A 75 19.40 -16.09 -7.81
CA ASP A 75 20.79 -15.86 -7.43
C ASP A 75 21.68 -15.75 -8.68
N LEU A 76 22.38 -14.61 -8.79
CA LEU A 76 23.32 -14.32 -9.88
C LEU A 76 24.78 -14.64 -9.49
N GLY A 77 24.96 -15.46 -8.44
CA GLY A 77 26.25 -15.85 -7.90
C GLY A 77 26.13 -16.20 -6.41
N PRO A 78 27.26 -16.48 -5.73
CA PRO A 78 27.25 -16.83 -4.31
C PRO A 78 26.85 -15.66 -3.39
N ASN A 79 26.99 -14.43 -3.86
CA ASN A 79 26.84 -13.22 -3.05
C ASN A 79 25.81 -12.24 -3.63
N ALA A 80 25.11 -12.61 -4.71
CA ALA A 80 24.23 -11.67 -5.40
C ALA A 80 22.89 -12.32 -5.73
N SER A 81 21.80 -11.63 -5.41
CA SER A 81 20.43 -12.06 -5.67
C SER A 81 19.67 -10.91 -6.31
N CYS A 82 18.83 -11.20 -7.30
CA CYS A 82 17.97 -10.20 -7.91
C CYS A 82 16.51 -10.68 -7.94
N LEU A 83 15.60 -9.74 -7.69
CA LEU A 83 14.16 -9.88 -7.69
C LEU A 83 13.59 -9.01 -8.82
N VAL A 84 12.85 -9.65 -9.72
CA VAL A 84 11.94 -8.95 -10.64
C VAL A 84 10.55 -9.00 -10.03
N SER A 85 9.89 -7.85 -9.89
CA SER A 85 8.56 -7.73 -9.28
C SER A 85 7.55 -7.05 -10.20
N ALA A 86 6.29 -7.42 -10.05
CA ALA A 86 5.12 -6.76 -10.62
C ALA A 86 4.02 -6.67 -9.55
N GLN A 87 3.59 -5.46 -9.24
CA GLN A 87 2.72 -5.21 -8.08
C GLN A 87 1.91 -3.93 -8.27
N ASN A 88 0.79 -3.79 -7.57
CA ASN A 88 0.03 -2.54 -7.50
C ASN A 88 0.13 -1.94 -6.10
N PRO A 89 1.12 -1.06 -5.82
CA PRO A 89 1.34 -0.55 -4.48
C PRO A 89 0.19 0.35 -4.00
N TRP A 90 -0.45 1.06 -4.94
CA TRP A 90 -1.46 2.10 -4.67
C TRP A 90 -2.79 1.78 -5.33
N GLY A 91 -3.86 2.20 -4.67
CA GLY A 91 -5.20 2.08 -5.21
C GLY A 91 -6.25 2.63 -4.26
N THR A 92 -7.24 3.31 -4.84
CA THR A 92 -8.45 3.75 -4.13
C THR A 92 -9.57 3.90 -5.15
N GLU A 93 -10.79 3.68 -4.70
CA GLU A 93 -11.98 3.98 -5.49
C GLU A 93 -13.07 4.49 -4.56
N VAL A 94 -13.59 5.67 -4.86
CA VAL A 94 -14.59 6.36 -4.05
C VAL A 94 -15.73 6.77 -4.94
N GLU A 95 -16.95 6.49 -4.51
CA GLU A 95 -18.19 6.95 -5.14
C GLU A 95 -18.92 7.92 -4.22
N ARG A 96 -19.58 8.90 -4.82
CA ARG A 96 -20.35 9.94 -4.12
C ARG A 96 -21.74 10.08 -4.73
N ASP A 97 -22.70 10.48 -3.90
CA ASP A 97 -24.00 10.92 -4.40
C ASP A 97 -23.84 12.10 -5.38
N LEU A 98 -24.51 12.04 -6.53
CA LEU A 98 -24.36 13.05 -7.60
C LEU A 98 -24.71 14.47 -7.15
N ILE A 99 -25.76 14.63 -6.35
CA ILE A 99 -26.16 15.95 -5.85
C ILE A 99 -25.12 16.45 -4.85
N TYR A 100 -24.65 15.55 -3.98
CA TYR A 100 -23.59 15.85 -3.03
C TYR A 100 -22.30 16.32 -3.72
N ALA A 101 -21.81 15.54 -4.69
CA ALA A 101 -20.63 15.84 -5.48
C ALA A 101 -20.75 17.19 -6.20
N ALA A 102 -21.91 17.46 -6.83
CA ALA A 102 -22.16 18.73 -7.50
C ALA A 102 -22.16 19.94 -6.55
N LEU A 103 -22.74 19.80 -5.35
CA LEU A 103 -22.78 20.87 -4.34
C LEU A 103 -21.41 21.15 -3.72
N THR A 104 -20.56 20.12 -3.62
CA THR A 104 -19.23 20.21 -3.01
C THR A 104 -18.11 20.39 -4.03
N SER A 105 -18.44 20.47 -5.32
CA SER A 105 -17.47 20.54 -6.43
C SER A 105 -16.45 19.40 -6.41
N ARG A 106 -16.89 18.21 -6.00
CA ARG A 106 -16.08 16.99 -6.00
C ARG A 106 -16.49 16.07 -7.15
N ALA A 107 -15.59 15.19 -7.56
CA ALA A 107 -15.95 14.14 -8.49
C ALA A 107 -16.98 13.17 -7.88
N VAL A 108 -17.88 12.68 -8.72
CA VAL A 108 -18.89 11.65 -8.38
C VAL A 108 -18.19 10.32 -8.16
N THR A 109 -17.27 9.96 -9.03
CA THR A 109 -16.41 8.78 -8.88
C THR A 109 -14.98 9.24 -8.97
N GLU A 110 -14.10 8.68 -8.15
CA GLU A 110 -12.64 8.82 -8.27
C GLU A 110 -12.02 7.45 -8.14
N LYS A 111 -11.16 7.08 -9.07
CA LYS A 111 -10.48 5.80 -9.11
C LYS A 111 -9.01 6.01 -9.44
N LEU A 112 -8.15 5.50 -8.58
CA LEU A 112 -6.71 5.46 -8.78
C LEU A 112 -6.27 4.01 -8.88
N THR A 113 -5.51 3.69 -9.92
CA THR A 113 -4.87 2.38 -10.06
C THR A 113 -3.39 2.55 -10.37
N SER A 114 -2.57 1.64 -9.85
CA SER A 114 -1.13 1.66 -10.08
C SER A 114 -0.62 0.30 -10.53
N THR A 115 0.52 0.29 -11.23
CA THR A 115 1.28 -0.93 -11.56
C THR A 115 2.76 -0.58 -11.56
N ASP A 116 3.52 -1.18 -10.65
CA ASP A 116 4.97 -1.06 -10.55
C ASP A 116 5.63 -2.34 -11.07
N LEU A 117 6.59 -2.15 -11.97
CA LEU A 117 7.48 -3.18 -12.47
C LEU A 117 8.90 -2.89 -11.98
N GLY A 118 9.43 -3.77 -11.13
CA GLY A 118 10.68 -3.55 -10.42
C GLY A 118 11.78 -4.55 -10.77
N LEU A 119 13.03 -4.08 -10.70
CA LEU A 119 14.21 -4.91 -10.57
C LEU A 119 15.00 -4.45 -9.34
N THR A 120 15.14 -5.32 -8.36
CA THR A 120 15.86 -5.05 -7.11
C THR A 120 16.91 -6.12 -6.88
N CYS A 121 18.15 -5.75 -6.65
CA CYS A 121 19.25 -6.67 -6.38
C CYS A 121 19.88 -6.41 -5.02
N ALA A 122 20.36 -7.48 -4.39
CA ALA A 122 21.15 -7.44 -3.16
C ALA A 122 22.54 -8.03 -3.42
N TYR A 123 23.57 -7.43 -2.84
CA TYR A 123 24.93 -7.95 -2.82
C TYR A 123 25.41 -8.15 -1.39
N GLY A 124 25.57 -9.41 -0.99
CA GLY A 124 25.98 -9.85 0.33
C GLY A 124 27.50 -9.85 0.54
N ILE A 125 27.93 -9.35 1.70
CA ILE A 125 29.31 -9.30 2.15
C ILE A 125 29.35 -9.93 3.55
N GLU A 126 30.20 -10.94 3.75
CA GLU A 126 30.41 -11.53 5.06
C GLU A 126 30.99 -10.48 6.02
N MET A 127 30.33 -10.28 7.16
CA MET A 127 30.75 -9.29 8.16
C MET A 127 30.43 -9.80 9.57
N GLY A 128 31.48 -10.18 10.30
CA GLY A 128 31.34 -10.70 11.67
C GLY A 128 30.56 -12.01 11.70
N PRO A 129 29.52 -12.14 12.55
CA PRO A 129 28.71 -13.36 12.64
C PRO A 129 27.65 -13.49 11.54
N GLY A 130 27.53 -12.51 10.63
CA GLY A 130 26.46 -12.45 9.65
C GLY A 130 26.89 -11.96 8.27
N VAL A 131 25.90 -11.63 7.45
CA VAL A 131 26.07 -11.08 6.10
C VAL A 131 25.41 -9.72 6.05
N ILE A 132 26.15 -8.69 5.64
CA ILE A 132 25.59 -7.39 5.28
C ILE A 132 25.32 -7.36 3.79
N SER A 133 24.10 -7.02 3.40
CA SER A 133 23.67 -6.95 2.00
C SER A 133 23.43 -5.50 1.61
N LEU A 134 24.09 -5.05 0.54
CA LEU A 134 23.80 -3.78 -0.11
C LEU A 134 22.67 -3.99 -1.11
N ILE A 135 21.62 -3.20 -1.04
CA ILE A 135 20.42 -3.34 -1.87
C ILE A 135 20.32 -2.13 -2.79
N GLY A 136 20.03 -2.39 -4.07
CA GLY A 136 19.76 -1.36 -5.06
C GLY A 136 18.71 -1.84 -6.05
N GLY A 137 17.84 -0.96 -6.50
CA GLY A 137 16.82 -1.31 -7.46
C GLY A 137 16.26 -0.12 -8.22
N VAL A 138 15.55 -0.43 -9.29
CA VAL A 138 14.80 0.51 -10.12
C VAL A 138 13.38 -0.01 -10.29
N SER A 139 12.43 0.87 -10.58
CA SER A 139 11.13 0.48 -11.13
C SER A 139 10.63 1.46 -12.17
N ALA A 140 9.75 0.95 -13.04
CA ALA A 140 8.85 1.75 -13.84
C ALA A 140 7.44 1.56 -13.25
N GLN A 141 6.80 2.65 -12.86
CA GLN A 141 5.48 2.63 -12.27
C GLN A 141 4.51 3.40 -13.16
N TYR A 142 3.40 2.75 -13.50
CA TYR A 142 2.27 3.32 -14.22
C TYR A 142 1.18 3.69 -13.23
N ILE A 143 0.61 4.89 -13.37
CA ILE A 143 -0.55 5.34 -12.61
C ILE A 143 -1.62 5.77 -13.60
N LYS A 144 -2.86 5.36 -13.30
CA LYS A 144 -4.07 5.83 -13.99
C LYS A 144 -5.03 6.41 -12.96
N TYR A 145 -5.51 7.62 -13.23
CA TYR A 145 -6.55 8.30 -12.47
C TYR A 145 -7.77 8.53 -13.37
N GLU A 146 -8.93 8.06 -12.91
CA GLU A 146 -10.22 8.19 -13.57
C GLU A 146 -11.18 8.88 -12.61
N ALA A 147 -11.91 9.89 -13.10
CA ALA A 147 -12.93 10.55 -12.32
C ALA A 147 -14.14 10.96 -13.17
N ASP A 148 -15.31 10.92 -12.54
CA ASP A 148 -16.56 11.41 -13.13
C ASP A 148 -16.90 12.78 -12.54
N LEU A 149 -16.70 13.86 -13.30
CA LEU A 149 -16.91 15.22 -12.84
C LEU A 149 -18.38 15.64 -12.99
N PRO A 150 -19.01 16.23 -11.96
CA PRO A 150 -20.38 16.71 -12.07
C PRO A 150 -20.48 17.90 -13.04
N THR A 151 -21.55 17.95 -13.82
CA THR A 151 -21.85 19.06 -14.76
C THR A 151 -22.96 19.96 -14.22
N PRO A 152 -23.11 21.21 -14.74
CA PRO A 152 -24.22 22.09 -14.38
C PRO A 152 -25.62 21.52 -14.67
N MET A 153 -25.72 20.47 -15.50
CA MET A 153 -26.98 19.80 -15.83
C MET A 153 -27.30 18.62 -14.88
N LEU A 154 -26.55 18.44 -13.79
CA LEU A 154 -26.63 17.27 -12.91
C LEU A 154 -26.45 15.96 -13.69
N THR A 155 -25.40 15.92 -14.51
CA THR A 155 -24.86 14.72 -15.16
C THR A 155 -23.38 14.61 -14.82
N THR A 156 -22.69 13.58 -15.34
CA THR A 156 -21.23 13.46 -15.22
C THR A 156 -20.53 13.67 -16.57
N ALA A 157 -19.24 14.00 -16.51
CA ALA A 157 -18.32 14.02 -17.64
C ALA A 157 -16.98 13.42 -17.21
N PRO A 158 -16.32 12.63 -18.08
CA PRO A 158 -15.13 11.90 -17.69
C PRO A 158 -13.90 12.81 -17.62
N LEU A 159 -13.04 12.49 -16.65
CA LEU A 159 -11.65 12.88 -16.52
C LEU A 159 -10.84 11.59 -16.46
N GLU A 160 -9.90 11.42 -17.37
CA GLU A 160 -9.00 10.26 -17.40
C GLU A 160 -7.61 10.76 -17.75
N ILE A 161 -6.65 10.54 -16.86
CA ILE A 161 -5.24 10.87 -17.05
C ILE A 161 -4.37 9.70 -16.60
N ASP A 162 -3.28 9.46 -17.32
CA ASP A 162 -2.36 8.38 -17.00
C ASP A 162 -0.92 8.70 -17.40
N GLY A 163 0.03 7.96 -16.82
CA GLY A 163 1.44 8.30 -16.97
C GLY A 163 2.38 7.28 -16.34
N TRP A 164 3.61 7.29 -16.83
CA TRP A 164 4.71 6.46 -16.35
C TRP A 164 5.75 7.30 -15.62
N GLY A 165 6.20 6.79 -14.48
CA GLY A 165 7.30 7.35 -13.71
C GLY A 165 8.41 6.31 -13.51
N LEU A 166 9.64 6.78 -13.32
CA LEU A 166 10.81 5.94 -13.03
C LEU A 166 11.28 6.17 -11.60
N GLY A 167 11.27 5.10 -10.81
CA GLY A 167 11.74 5.10 -9.43
C GLY A 167 13.06 4.39 -9.24
N TRP A 168 13.72 4.69 -8.14
CA TRP A 168 14.87 3.95 -7.65
C TRP A 168 14.76 3.70 -6.16
N ARG A 169 15.45 2.66 -5.70
CA ARG A 169 15.51 2.28 -4.29
C ARG A 169 16.92 1.87 -3.90
N ALA A 170 17.25 2.12 -2.65
CA ALA A 170 18.52 1.71 -2.06
C ALA A 170 18.29 1.24 -0.63
N GLY A 171 19.08 0.28 -0.18
CA GLY A 171 18.91 -0.26 1.15
C GLY A 171 20.09 -1.05 1.66
N LEU A 172 19.96 -1.47 2.91
CA LEU A 172 20.90 -2.33 3.60
C LEU A 172 20.11 -3.44 4.30
N ALA A 173 20.66 -4.64 4.35
CA ALA A 173 20.19 -5.68 5.23
C ALA A 173 21.35 -6.31 5.99
N TYR A 174 21.08 -6.83 7.18
CA TYR A 174 22.02 -7.60 7.96
C TYR A 174 21.35 -8.85 8.49
N GLU A 175 21.92 -10.01 8.15
CA GLU A 175 21.37 -11.33 8.42
C GLU A 175 22.33 -12.16 9.27
N ILE A 176 21.84 -12.74 10.36
CA ILE A 176 22.55 -13.75 11.15
C ILE A 176 21.70 -15.04 11.13
N PRO A 177 22.02 -15.99 10.23
CA PRO A 177 21.21 -17.19 10.02
C PRO A 177 21.02 -18.05 11.28
N GLU A 178 22.03 -18.10 12.16
CA GLU A 178 21.98 -18.88 13.42
C GLU A 178 20.82 -18.47 14.34
N TYR A 179 20.49 -17.18 14.36
CA TYR A 179 19.39 -16.64 15.17
C TYR A 179 18.12 -16.38 14.36
N ALA A 180 18.09 -16.79 13.09
CA ALA A 180 17.06 -16.35 12.12
C ALA A 180 16.84 -14.82 12.14
N LEU A 181 17.90 -14.08 12.46
CA LEU A 181 17.86 -12.63 12.61
C LEU A 181 18.06 -12.00 11.24
N ARG A 182 17.15 -11.09 10.88
CA ARG A 182 17.30 -10.20 9.73
C ARG A 182 16.79 -8.83 10.13
N VAL A 183 17.57 -7.82 9.81
CA VAL A 183 17.12 -6.42 9.83
C VAL A 183 17.43 -5.83 8.48
N SER A 184 16.42 -5.28 7.81
CA SER A 184 16.58 -4.56 6.54
C SER A 184 16.03 -3.15 6.67
N ALA A 185 16.64 -2.22 5.93
CA ALA A 185 16.19 -0.84 5.78
C ALA A 185 16.24 -0.51 4.29
N ILE A 186 15.11 -0.15 3.70
CA ILE A 186 14.98 0.17 2.28
C ILE A 186 14.35 1.56 2.16
N TYR A 187 15.02 2.42 1.40
CA TYR A 187 14.51 3.71 0.96
C TYR A 187 13.99 3.60 -0.47
N ASN A 188 12.74 3.99 -0.69
CA ASN A 188 12.18 4.19 -2.02
C ASN A 188 12.12 5.70 -2.30
N ALA A 189 12.70 6.12 -3.42
CA ALA A 189 12.68 7.51 -3.83
C ALA A 189 11.28 7.93 -4.29
N ALA A 190 11.01 9.22 -4.16
CA ALA A 190 9.89 9.87 -4.83
C ALA A 190 10.00 9.67 -6.35
N ILE A 191 8.85 9.55 -7.01
CA ILE A 191 8.75 9.38 -8.45
C ILE A 191 7.92 10.54 -9.00
N ASP A 192 8.49 11.26 -9.96
CA ASP A 192 7.80 12.34 -10.65
C ASP A 192 7.03 11.77 -11.86
N TYR A 193 5.83 12.29 -12.08
CA TYR A 193 4.92 11.90 -13.14
C TYR A 193 4.54 13.11 -13.99
N GLU A 194 4.54 12.89 -15.29
CA GLU A 194 3.83 13.73 -16.25
C GLU A 194 2.63 12.91 -16.74
N PHE A 195 1.43 13.34 -16.37
CA PHE A 195 0.18 12.70 -16.75
C PHE A 195 -0.41 13.39 -17.97
N GLU A 196 -0.92 12.59 -18.91
CA GLU A 196 -1.64 13.06 -20.08
C GLU A 196 -2.98 12.34 -20.19
N GLY A 197 -3.97 12.99 -20.78
CA GLY A 197 -5.26 12.36 -21.04
C GLY A 197 -6.32 13.36 -21.45
N THR A 198 -7.54 13.17 -20.94
CA THR A 198 -8.68 14.03 -21.28
C THR A 198 -9.54 14.39 -20.08
N ALA A 199 -10.07 15.62 -20.09
CA ALA A 199 -11.09 16.12 -19.17
C ALA A 199 -12.24 16.70 -20.00
N PHE A 200 -13.48 16.31 -19.70
CA PHE A 200 -14.66 16.75 -20.48
C PHE A 200 -14.54 16.49 -22.00
N GLY A 201 -13.75 15.49 -22.40
CA GLY A 201 -13.47 15.17 -23.80
C GLY A 201 -12.44 16.07 -24.49
N PHE A 202 -11.75 16.95 -23.76
CA PHE A 202 -10.65 17.78 -24.24
C PHE A 202 -9.31 17.32 -23.65
N PRO A 203 -8.17 17.61 -24.29
CA PRO A 203 -6.85 17.30 -23.74
C PRO A 203 -6.65 17.87 -22.33
N ALA A 204 -6.06 17.06 -21.46
CA ALA A 204 -5.73 17.40 -20.09
C ALA A 204 -4.34 16.87 -19.73
N THR A 205 -3.65 17.59 -18.85
CA THR A 205 -2.32 17.23 -18.34
C THR A 205 -2.24 17.50 -16.85
N ALA A 206 -1.42 16.74 -16.12
CA ALA A 206 -1.13 17.00 -14.71
C ALA A 206 0.32 16.60 -14.42
N GLU A 207 0.93 17.22 -13.42
CA GLU A 207 2.25 16.84 -12.91
C GLU A 207 2.11 16.50 -11.43
N GLU A 208 2.62 15.34 -11.02
CA GLU A 208 2.54 14.90 -9.63
C GLU A 208 3.78 14.16 -9.19
N THR A 209 4.08 14.25 -7.90
CA THR A 209 5.20 13.54 -7.29
C THR A 209 4.69 12.57 -6.22
N THR A 210 5.09 11.32 -6.33
CA THR A 210 4.76 10.30 -5.33
C THR A 210 5.65 10.42 -4.11
N PRO A 211 5.15 10.10 -2.89
CA PRO A 211 5.95 10.22 -1.69
C PRO A 211 7.11 9.23 -1.70
N GLN A 212 8.25 9.71 -1.22
CA GLN A 212 9.34 8.82 -0.80
C GLN A 212 8.97 8.06 0.47
N SER A 213 9.62 6.92 0.69
CA SER A 213 9.41 6.14 1.91
C SER A 213 10.69 5.49 2.43
N VAL A 214 10.72 5.26 3.74
CA VAL A 214 11.73 4.45 4.41
C VAL A 214 11.02 3.34 5.16
N GLU A 215 11.40 2.10 4.88
CA GLU A 215 10.84 0.93 5.52
C GLU A 215 11.94 0.10 6.20
N ILE A 216 11.72 -0.21 7.48
CA ILE A 216 12.61 -1.03 8.29
C ILE A 216 11.85 -2.30 8.68
N ASN A 217 12.37 -3.45 8.26
CA ASN A 217 11.85 -4.76 8.61
C ASN A 217 12.83 -5.46 9.54
N ALA A 218 12.33 -6.06 10.63
CA ALA A 218 13.13 -6.81 11.57
C ALA A 218 12.45 -8.13 11.96
N GLN A 219 13.24 -9.19 12.00
CA GLN A 219 12.84 -10.49 12.51
C GLN A 219 13.96 -11.13 13.34
N THR A 220 13.60 -11.94 14.32
CA THR A 220 14.56 -12.76 15.07
C THR A 220 13.91 -13.98 15.72
N GLY A 221 14.61 -15.10 15.70
CA GLY A 221 14.22 -16.29 16.46
C GLY A 221 14.29 -16.00 17.96
N ILE A 222 13.20 -16.25 18.68
CA ILE A 222 13.11 -16.01 20.14
C ILE A 222 13.05 -17.32 20.94
N ALA A 223 12.59 -18.40 20.32
CA ALA A 223 12.57 -19.75 20.86
C ALA A 223 12.50 -20.76 19.68
N PRO A 224 12.74 -22.06 19.90
CA PRO A 224 12.60 -23.06 18.84
C PRO A 224 11.21 -23.00 18.19
N GLY A 225 11.18 -22.72 16.88
CA GLY A 225 9.95 -22.57 16.11
C GLY A 225 9.18 -21.26 16.38
N TRP A 226 9.74 -20.28 17.07
CA TRP A 226 9.11 -18.98 17.35
C TRP A 226 9.95 -17.82 16.83
N LEU A 227 9.29 -16.85 16.20
CA LEU A 227 9.90 -15.75 15.48
C LEU A 227 9.21 -14.45 15.88
N ALA A 228 9.96 -13.49 16.39
CA ALA A 228 9.45 -12.13 16.63
C ALA A 228 9.57 -11.31 15.34
N LEU A 229 8.59 -10.44 15.10
CA LEU A 229 8.48 -9.60 13.92
C LEU A 229 8.22 -8.16 14.28
N ALA A 230 8.87 -7.24 13.58
CA ALA A 230 8.60 -5.82 13.65
C ALA A 230 8.80 -5.16 12.29
N ASN A 231 7.94 -4.20 11.98
CA ASN A 231 8.02 -3.36 10.78
C ASN A 231 7.75 -1.91 11.20
N VAL A 232 8.54 -0.99 10.65
CA VAL A 232 8.35 0.45 10.79
C VAL A 232 8.48 1.07 9.42
N LYS A 233 7.49 1.87 9.02
CA LYS A 233 7.52 2.61 7.77
C LYS A 233 7.21 4.07 8.00
N TRP A 234 7.96 4.93 7.35
CA TRP A 234 7.66 6.36 7.21
C TRP A 234 7.43 6.67 5.74
N THR A 235 6.41 7.48 5.45
CA THR A 235 6.07 7.92 4.10
C THR A 235 5.84 9.43 4.09
N ASP A 236 6.50 10.12 3.16
CA ASP A 236 6.47 11.59 2.98
C ASP A 236 5.23 12.05 2.23
N TRP A 237 4.04 11.75 2.75
CA TRP A 237 2.78 12.13 2.11
C TRP A 237 2.60 13.65 1.99
N SER A 238 3.37 14.46 2.72
CA SER A 238 3.29 15.92 2.63
C SER A 238 3.61 16.50 1.25
N VAL A 239 4.24 15.72 0.35
CA VAL A 239 4.44 16.15 -1.04
C VAL A 239 3.13 16.27 -1.83
N LEU A 240 2.10 15.50 -1.46
CA LEU A 240 0.78 15.50 -2.11
C LEU A 240 -0.17 16.48 -1.40
N GLN A 241 -0.13 17.75 -1.81
CA GLN A 241 -1.01 18.80 -1.26
C GLN A 241 -2.29 19.01 -2.08
N ALA A 242 -2.20 18.91 -3.40
CA ALA A 242 -3.35 19.02 -4.29
C ALA A 242 -3.08 18.18 -5.55
N LEU A 243 -4.15 17.76 -6.22
CA LEU A 243 -4.12 17.26 -7.58
C LEU A 243 -4.58 18.37 -8.51
N ASP A 244 -3.66 18.91 -9.31
CA ASP A 244 -3.94 19.98 -10.28
C ASP A 244 -3.91 19.44 -11.71
N VAL A 245 -5.08 19.43 -12.36
CA VAL A 245 -5.22 19.02 -13.75
C VAL A 245 -5.46 20.24 -14.63
N ASP A 246 -4.51 20.52 -15.51
CA ASP A 246 -4.61 21.55 -16.52
C ASP A 246 -5.50 21.09 -17.69
N THR A 247 -6.45 21.93 -18.07
CA THR A 247 -7.33 21.68 -19.21
C THR A 247 -7.50 22.96 -20.04
N VAL A 248 -7.97 22.80 -21.29
CA VAL A 248 -8.32 23.94 -22.15
C VAL A 248 -9.47 24.80 -21.61
N LEU A 249 -10.26 24.28 -20.66
CA LEU A 249 -11.38 24.98 -20.03
C LEU A 249 -10.97 25.70 -18.73
N GLY A 250 -9.74 25.49 -18.26
CA GLY A 250 -9.23 25.96 -16.97
C GLY A 250 -8.74 24.79 -16.09
N PRO A 251 -7.95 25.07 -15.05
CA PRO A 251 -7.45 24.04 -14.15
C PRO A 251 -8.58 23.46 -13.29
N ILE A 252 -8.51 22.17 -13.04
CA ILE A 252 -9.35 21.43 -12.09
C ILE A 252 -8.42 21.05 -10.93
N SER A 253 -8.74 21.51 -9.72
CA SER A 253 -7.91 21.30 -8.54
C SER A 253 -8.69 20.52 -7.49
N SER A 254 -8.05 19.53 -6.89
CA SER A 254 -8.56 18.79 -5.73
C SER A 254 -7.55 18.87 -4.59
N GLU A 255 -7.95 19.45 -3.46
CA GLU A 255 -7.05 19.58 -2.30
C GLU A 255 -6.98 18.27 -1.52
N LEU A 256 -5.76 17.75 -1.33
CA LEU A 256 -5.45 16.53 -0.57
C LEU A 256 -4.92 16.86 0.83
N ALA A 257 -4.09 17.92 0.92
CA ALA A 257 -3.54 18.48 2.14
C ALA A 257 -2.86 17.46 3.09
N TYR A 258 -2.21 16.43 2.55
CA TYR A 258 -1.68 15.35 3.36
C TYR A 258 -0.52 15.77 4.27
N ARG A 259 -0.32 14.99 5.34
CA ARG A 259 0.83 15.01 6.25
C ARG A 259 1.58 13.69 6.15
N ASP A 260 2.87 13.72 6.46
CA ASP A 260 3.66 12.51 6.64
C ASP A 260 3.00 11.55 7.62
N SER A 261 3.18 10.26 7.34
CA SER A 261 2.59 9.19 8.15
C SER A 261 3.63 8.18 8.60
N TRP A 262 3.26 7.45 9.64
CA TRP A 262 4.01 6.33 10.18
C TRP A 262 3.14 5.09 10.25
N MET A 263 3.75 3.96 9.91
CA MET A 263 3.19 2.63 10.14
C MET A 263 4.09 1.86 11.08
N LEU A 264 3.48 1.22 12.06
CA LEU A 264 4.15 0.34 13.01
C LEU A 264 3.42 -0.99 13.03
N SER A 265 4.16 -2.08 12.81
CA SER A 265 3.62 -3.42 12.99
C SER A 265 4.51 -4.27 13.88
N ALA A 266 3.91 -5.09 14.72
CA ALA A 266 4.62 -6.03 15.57
C ALA A 266 3.85 -7.35 15.65
N GLY A 267 4.58 -8.46 15.70
CA GLY A 267 3.94 -9.76 15.66
C GLY A 267 4.84 -10.92 16.03
N VAL A 268 4.24 -12.11 15.97
CA VAL A 268 4.90 -13.36 16.31
C VAL A 268 4.50 -14.43 15.30
N GLY A 269 5.49 -15.13 14.76
CA GLY A 269 5.33 -16.33 13.96
C GLY A 269 5.62 -17.58 14.80
N HIS A 270 4.83 -18.63 14.61
CA HIS A 270 5.07 -19.94 15.20
C HIS A 270 4.98 -21.05 14.16
N GLN A 271 6.03 -21.86 14.09
CA GLN A 271 6.04 -23.11 13.34
C GLN A 271 5.37 -24.21 14.17
N ILE A 272 4.16 -24.60 13.78
CA ILE A 272 3.39 -25.64 14.44
C ILE A 272 3.99 -27.02 14.15
N ASN A 273 4.40 -27.24 12.90
CA ASN A 273 5.10 -28.44 12.45
C ASN A 273 5.87 -28.14 11.15
N GLU A 274 6.43 -29.17 10.51
CA GLU A 274 7.21 -29.02 9.27
C GLU A 274 6.39 -28.43 8.09
N GLN A 275 5.07 -28.65 8.09
CA GLN A 275 4.19 -28.20 7.02
C GLN A 275 3.50 -26.88 7.34
N ILE A 276 3.18 -26.60 8.61
CA ILE A 276 2.30 -25.49 8.99
C ILE A 276 3.06 -24.49 9.86
N SER A 277 3.02 -23.22 9.44
CA SER A 277 3.42 -22.08 10.25
C SER A 277 2.28 -21.07 10.33
N LEU A 278 2.13 -20.41 11.47
CA LEU A 278 1.14 -19.36 11.69
C LEU A 278 1.85 -18.06 12.05
N VAL A 279 1.23 -16.93 11.73
CA VAL A 279 1.70 -15.60 12.10
C VAL A 279 0.54 -14.75 12.58
N GLY A 280 0.75 -13.99 13.65
CA GLY A 280 -0.16 -12.95 14.10
C GLY A 280 0.55 -11.62 14.20
N MET A 281 -0.09 -10.55 13.73
CA MET A 281 0.46 -9.20 13.72
C MET A 281 -0.58 -8.17 14.18
N LEU A 282 -0.14 -7.21 14.98
CA LEU A 282 -0.85 -5.97 15.28
C LEU A 282 -0.19 -4.85 14.46
N THR A 283 -1.00 -4.03 13.83
CA THR A 283 -0.57 -2.89 13.01
C THR A 283 -1.28 -1.63 13.48
N TRP A 284 -0.52 -0.58 13.73
CA TRP A 284 -1.03 0.79 13.77
C TRP A 284 -0.52 1.53 12.55
N ASP A 285 -1.41 2.24 11.87
CA ASP A 285 -1.09 3.06 10.73
C ASP A 285 -1.69 4.45 10.91
N GLN A 286 -0.86 5.47 10.81
CA GLN A 286 -1.28 6.85 10.98
C GLN A 286 -1.94 7.37 9.70
N GLY A 287 -3.11 7.98 9.83
CA GLY A 287 -3.79 8.63 8.72
C GLY A 287 -2.98 9.80 8.17
N ALA A 288 -2.90 9.89 6.84
CA ALA A 288 -2.22 10.98 6.13
C ALA A 288 -3.07 12.27 6.09
N SER A 289 -4.36 12.21 6.44
CA SER A 289 -5.17 13.42 6.59
C SER A 289 -4.84 14.16 7.89
N LYS A 290 -4.83 15.50 7.84
CA LYS A 290 -4.60 16.35 9.01
C LYS A 290 -5.88 17.11 9.41
N PRO A 291 -6.16 17.26 10.72
CA PRO A 291 -7.19 18.17 11.18
C PRO A 291 -6.73 19.62 10.98
N VAL A 292 -7.65 20.49 10.59
CA VAL A 292 -7.37 21.88 10.20
C VAL A 292 -7.94 22.86 11.21
N SER A 293 -9.03 22.50 11.87
CA SER A 293 -9.67 23.32 12.91
C SER A 293 -10.37 22.43 13.93
N GLY A 294 -9.76 22.28 15.11
CA GLY A 294 -10.25 21.34 16.13
C GLY A 294 -10.07 19.90 15.65
N ASP A 295 -11.14 19.11 15.68
CA ASP A 295 -11.16 17.72 15.21
C ASP A 295 -11.69 17.57 13.76
N LEU A 296 -11.80 18.69 13.03
CA LEU A 296 -12.31 18.70 11.65
C LEU A 296 -11.18 18.56 10.63
N TYR A 297 -11.34 17.65 9.68
CA TYR A 297 -10.44 17.42 8.53
C TYR A 297 -10.83 18.30 7.32
N GLU A 298 -9.93 18.51 6.35
CA GLU A 298 -10.21 19.29 5.12
C GLU A 298 -11.25 18.58 4.22
N ALA A 299 -10.88 17.43 3.64
CA ALA A 299 -11.71 16.76 2.63
C ALA A 299 -11.51 15.25 2.51
N SER A 300 -10.28 14.74 2.71
CA SER A 300 -9.91 13.33 2.51
C SER A 300 -9.92 12.52 3.80
N ALA A 301 -10.29 11.24 3.71
CA ALA A 301 -10.57 10.37 4.84
C ALA A 301 -9.46 9.35 5.14
N SER A 302 -8.19 9.71 4.91
CA SER A 302 -7.06 8.89 5.36
C SER A 302 -6.92 9.04 6.88
N MET A 303 -7.63 8.18 7.61
CA MET A 303 -7.74 8.17 9.07
C MET A 303 -6.74 7.20 9.72
N ASP A 304 -6.46 7.42 11.01
CA ASP A 304 -5.67 6.49 11.80
C ASP A 304 -6.36 5.11 11.84
N ARG A 305 -5.56 4.05 11.71
CA ARG A 305 -6.03 2.67 11.65
C ARG A 305 -5.35 1.79 12.69
N TRP A 306 -6.14 0.91 13.31
CA TRP A 306 -5.63 -0.22 14.09
C TRP A 306 -6.09 -1.52 13.48
N GLY A 307 -5.14 -2.41 13.16
CA GLY A 307 -5.39 -3.65 12.46
C GLY A 307 -4.81 -4.87 13.17
N LEU A 308 -5.56 -5.97 13.14
CA LEU A 308 -5.11 -7.29 13.56
C LEU A 308 -5.09 -8.22 12.33
N SER A 309 -3.98 -8.89 12.12
CA SER A 309 -3.79 -9.84 11.01
C SER A 309 -3.41 -11.22 11.54
N LEU A 310 -3.96 -12.25 10.90
CA LEU A 310 -3.61 -13.65 11.12
C LEU A 310 -3.31 -14.30 9.77
N GLY A 311 -2.16 -14.96 9.67
CA GLY A 311 -1.71 -15.64 8.46
C GLY A 311 -1.24 -17.06 8.74
N GLY A 312 -1.22 -17.87 7.69
CA GLY A 312 -0.73 -19.24 7.73
C GLY A 312 0.05 -19.60 6.46
N LEU A 313 1.04 -20.45 6.64
CA LEU A 313 1.85 -21.04 5.58
C LEU A 313 1.67 -22.56 5.60
N PHE A 314 1.51 -23.15 4.43
CA PHE A 314 1.40 -24.59 4.23
C PHE A 314 2.45 -25.07 3.20
N ASN A 315 3.50 -25.73 3.68
CA ASN A 315 4.52 -26.35 2.85
C ASN A 315 4.02 -27.73 2.39
N VAL A 316 3.76 -27.87 1.10
CA VAL A 316 3.46 -29.19 0.50
C VAL A 316 4.73 -30.03 0.45
N ASN A 317 5.83 -29.40 0.06
CA ASN A 317 7.19 -29.94 0.02
C ASN A 317 8.20 -28.77 0.02
N GLU A 318 9.49 -29.05 -0.18
CA GLU A 318 10.54 -28.02 -0.23
C GLU A 318 10.40 -27.03 -1.39
N ALA A 319 9.70 -27.42 -2.46
CA ALA A 319 9.53 -26.62 -3.68
C ALA A 319 8.22 -25.84 -3.74
N VAL A 320 7.18 -26.23 -2.99
CA VAL A 320 5.83 -25.66 -3.11
C VAL A 320 5.26 -25.30 -1.75
N GLN A 321 4.87 -24.04 -1.61
CA GLN A 321 4.30 -23.47 -0.40
C GLN A 321 3.07 -22.62 -0.75
N PHE A 322 1.98 -22.85 -0.02
CA PHE A 322 0.79 -22.00 -0.03
C PHE A 322 0.82 -21.04 1.15
N SER A 323 0.27 -19.85 0.96
CA SER A 323 0.06 -18.87 2.01
C SER A 323 -1.38 -18.38 1.98
N GLY A 324 -1.90 -17.99 3.14
CA GLY A 324 -3.18 -17.31 3.24
C GLY A 324 -3.29 -16.52 4.52
N GLY A 325 -4.12 -15.49 4.53
CA GLY A 325 -4.29 -14.67 5.72
C GLY A 325 -5.55 -13.84 5.69
N VAL A 326 -5.97 -13.41 6.87
CA VAL A 326 -7.08 -12.49 7.10
C VAL A 326 -6.60 -11.31 7.92
N SER A 327 -7.15 -10.13 7.64
CA SER A 327 -6.95 -8.96 8.49
C SER A 327 -8.27 -8.24 8.74
N VAL A 328 -8.41 -7.69 9.94
CA VAL A 328 -9.52 -6.81 10.33
C VAL A 328 -8.91 -5.56 10.92
N SER A 329 -9.36 -4.40 10.47
CA SER A 329 -8.89 -3.13 11.00
C SER A 329 -10.03 -2.15 11.21
N THR A 330 -9.90 -1.29 12.20
CA THR A 330 -10.82 -0.18 12.46
C THR A 330 -10.18 1.13 12.01
N LEU A 331 -10.96 2.01 11.41
CA LEU A 331 -10.57 3.39 11.10
C LEU A 331 -11.06 4.32 12.21
N ALA A 332 -10.33 5.40 12.46
CA ALA A 332 -10.74 6.40 13.43
C ALA A 332 -11.96 7.19 12.93
N ASP A 333 -12.94 7.36 13.82
CA ASP A 333 -14.11 8.20 13.58
C ASP A 333 -13.71 9.66 13.38
N GLY A 334 -14.52 10.40 12.64
CA GLY A 334 -14.20 11.79 12.35
C GLY A 334 -15.29 12.54 11.59
N SER A 335 -15.00 13.82 11.38
CA SER A 335 -15.83 14.70 10.56
C SER A 335 -14.97 15.74 9.86
N ASN A 336 -15.48 16.34 8.78
CA ASN A 336 -14.74 17.36 8.03
C ASN A 336 -15.46 18.71 7.96
N LEU A 337 -14.76 19.71 7.45
CA LEU A 337 -15.30 21.07 7.29
C LEU A 337 -16.52 21.13 6.36
N GLY A 338 -16.71 20.14 5.50
CA GLY A 338 -17.88 19.97 4.63
C GLY A 338 -19.12 19.43 5.34
N GLY A 339 -19.03 19.09 6.63
CA GLY A 339 -20.14 18.52 7.40
C GLY A 339 -20.34 17.02 7.16
N GLU A 340 -19.37 16.34 6.55
CA GLU A 340 -19.35 14.87 6.53
C GLU A 340 -18.99 14.34 7.90
N SER A 341 -19.56 13.19 8.23
CA SER A 341 -19.22 12.40 9.41
C SER A 341 -19.17 10.92 9.04
N TRP A 342 -18.20 10.22 9.63
CA TRP A 342 -18.03 8.77 9.54
C TRP A 342 -17.76 8.20 10.92
N ASP A 343 -18.37 7.06 11.18
CA ASP A 343 -18.20 6.27 12.38
C ASP A 343 -18.21 4.78 12.03
N ASP A 344 -17.80 3.93 12.99
CA ASP A 344 -17.88 2.47 12.90
C ASP A 344 -17.22 1.85 11.65
N SER A 345 -16.22 2.54 11.09
CA SER A 345 -15.58 2.16 9.83
C SER A 345 -14.58 1.03 10.02
N TYR A 346 -14.66 0.01 9.17
CA TYR A 346 -13.81 -1.17 9.23
C TYR A 346 -13.27 -1.59 7.87
N ILE A 347 -12.11 -2.26 7.90
CA ILE A 347 -11.48 -2.83 6.73
C ILE A 347 -11.28 -4.32 6.99
N PHE A 348 -11.79 -5.14 6.08
CA PHE A 348 -11.54 -6.57 6.06
C PHE A 348 -10.66 -6.92 4.86
N ALA A 349 -9.62 -7.73 5.07
CA ALA A 349 -8.84 -8.27 3.97
C ALA A 349 -8.73 -9.79 4.03
N LEU A 350 -8.80 -10.42 2.87
CA LEU A 350 -8.48 -11.83 2.66
C LEU A 350 -7.36 -11.93 1.64
N SER A 351 -6.31 -12.68 1.96
CA SER A 351 -5.16 -12.89 1.06
C SER A 351 -4.88 -14.37 0.84
N GLY A 352 -4.36 -14.67 -0.34
CA GLY A 352 -3.91 -15.99 -0.74
C GLY A 352 -2.68 -15.90 -1.62
N GLY A 353 -1.79 -16.88 -1.53
CA GLY A 353 -0.57 -16.90 -2.30
C GLY A 353 0.01 -18.29 -2.52
N LEU A 354 0.90 -18.34 -3.50
CA LEU A 354 1.65 -19.51 -3.91
C LEU A 354 3.10 -19.12 -4.13
N LYS A 355 4.01 -19.92 -3.56
CA LYS A 355 5.44 -19.85 -3.82
C LYS A 355 5.94 -21.17 -4.38
N GLY A 356 6.71 -21.07 -5.46
CA GLY A 356 7.48 -22.15 -6.05
C GLY A 356 8.98 -21.89 -5.89
N SER A 357 9.77 -22.91 -5.56
CA SER A 357 11.23 -22.87 -5.54
C SER A 357 11.79 -23.91 -6.51
N PHE A 358 12.86 -23.57 -7.23
CA PHE A 358 13.41 -24.39 -8.32
C PHE A 358 14.94 -24.36 -8.43
#